data_AF-A0A3B8VFA4-F1
#
_entry.id   AF-A0A3B8VFA4-F1
#
_cell.length_a   1.000
_cell.length_b   1.000
_cell.length_c   1.000
_cell.angle_alpha   90.00
_cell.angle_beta   90.00
_cell.angle_gamma   90.00
#
_symmetry.space_group_name_H-M   'P 1'
#
loop_
_entity.id
_entity.type
_entity.pdbx_description
1 polymer ?
#
loop_
_entity_poly.entity_id
_entity_poly.type
_entity_poly.pdbx_seq_one_letter_code
_entity_poly.pdbx_strand_id
1 'polypeptide(L)'
;METSDWIQVIGILINVIFGVVIIWLVQSKLENKRVLKDYIIRETIQIRADYCKLIDKVISSQFKPQDLIIEYKLINVNGYNILAVANKKYNTDMTVLIPYQIELLRIICDDENYVKGYKTNNDVQLHPNTSNRIMKFQADNSSIFNDLIVIINDA
;
A
#
# COMPACT_ATOMS: atom_id res chain seq x y z
N MET A 1 -35.31 52.97 -13.59
CA MET A 1 -34.18 52.25 -13.00
C MET A 1 -32.93 52.78 -13.65
N GLU A 2 -32.11 53.48 -12.86
CA GLU A 2 -30.90 54.12 -13.36
C GLU A 2 -29.88 53.06 -13.77
N THR A 3 -29.04 53.38 -14.75
CA THR A 3 -27.96 52.50 -15.24
C THR A 3 -27.02 52.03 -14.11
N SER A 4 -26.93 52.81 -13.02
CA SER A 4 -26.18 52.48 -11.80
C SER A 4 -26.72 51.23 -11.08
N ASP A 5 -28.04 51.07 -10.97
CA ASP A 5 -28.65 49.94 -10.25
C ASP A 5 -28.45 48.62 -10.99
N TRP A 6 -28.50 48.66 -12.33
CA TRP A 6 -28.24 47.51 -13.18
C TRP A 6 -26.79 47.04 -13.08
N ILE A 7 -25.83 47.96 -12.98
CA ILE A 7 -24.41 47.62 -12.81
C ILE A 7 -24.16 46.93 -11.46
N GLN A 8 -24.81 47.38 -10.39
CA GLN A 8 -24.70 46.74 -9.07
C GLN A 8 -25.33 45.35 -9.05
N VAL A 9 -26.52 45.19 -9.64
CA VAL A 9 -27.20 43.89 -9.72
C VAL A 9 -26.41 42.88 -10.57
N ILE A 10 -25.84 43.33 -11.70
CA ILE A 10 -24.97 42.50 -12.54
C ILE A 10 -23.68 42.12 -11.79
N GLY A 11 -23.09 43.03 -11.03
CA GLY A 11 -21.90 42.75 -10.21
C GLY A 11 -22.16 41.68 -9.13
N ILE A 12 -23.32 41.72 -8.48
CA ILE A 12 -23.74 40.70 -7.50
C ILE A 12 -23.95 39.34 -8.19
N LEU A 13 -24.62 39.31 -9.35
CA LEU A 13 -24.85 38.10 -10.15
C LEU A 13 -23.53 37.43 -10.57
N ILE A 14 -22.56 38.21 -11.04
CA ILE A 14 -21.25 37.72 -11.46
C ILE A 14 -20.48 37.12 -10.28
N ASN A 15 -20.49 37.76 -9.10
CA ASN A 15 -19.80 37.25 -7.92
C ASN A 15 -20.38 35.92 -7.41
N VAL A 16 -21.71 35.74 -7.49
CA VAL A 16 -22.36 34.47 -7.13
C VAL A 16 -21.93 33.35 -8.08
N ILE A 17 -21.86 33.63 -9.39
CA ILE A 17 -21.41 32.65 -10.40
C ILE A 17 -19.95 32.24 -10.13
N PHE A 18 -19.06 33.20 -9.87
CA PHE A 18 -17.67 32.90 -9.55
C PHE A 18 -17.53 32.05 -8.27
N GLY A 19 -18.30 32.35 -7.23
CA GLY A 19 -18.31 31.56 -5.99
C GLY A 19 -18.69 30.10 -6.23
N VAL A 20 -19.74 29.85 -7.01
CA VAL A 20 -20.18 28.50 -7.37
C VAL A 20 -19.11 27.74 -8.17
N VAL A 21 -18.49 28.39 -9.15
CA VAL A 21 -17.42 27.77 -9.96
C VAL A 21 -16.19 27.44 -9.12
N ILE A 22 -15.78 28.34 -8.23
CA ILE A 22 -14.64 28.09 -7.33
C ILE A 22 -14.94 26.93 -6.40
N ILE A 23 -16.12 26.89 -5.78
CA ILE A 23 -16.52 25.79 -4.90
C ILE A 23 -16.52 24.47 -5.67
N TRP A 24 -17.07 24.44 -6.89
CA TRP A 24 -17.10 23.23 -7.72
C TRP A 24 -15.71 22.76 -8.16
N LEU A 25 -14.83 23.69 -8.56
CA LEU A 25 -13.44 23.39 -8.91
C LEU A 25 -12.61 22.92 -7.70
N VAL A 26 -12.87 23.49 -6.52
CA VAL A 26 -12.20 23.11 -5.28
C VAL A 26 -12.71 21.74 -4.82
N GLN A 27 -14.02 21.51 -4.81
CA GLN A 27 -14.63 20.23 -4.45
C GLN A 27 -14.16 19.11 -5.38
N SER A 28 -14.20 19.29 -6.70
CA SER A 28 -13.72 18.27 -7.65
C SER A 28 -12.22 17.96 -7.49
N LYS A 29 -11.39 18.96 -7.16
CA LYS A 29 -9.96 18.73 -6.85
C LYS A 29 -9.76 18.02 -5.50
N LEU A 30 -10.54 18.38 -4.48
CA LEU A 30 -10.48 17.77 -3.14
C LEU A 30 -10.99 16.32 -3.17
N GLU A 31 -12.11 16.06 -3.86
CA GLU A 31 -12.66 14.73 -4.10
C GLU A 31 -11.65 13.85 -4.84
N ASN A 32 -11.07 14.32 -5.95
CA ASN A 32 -10.06 13.54 -6.67
C ASN A 32 -8.82 13.22 -5.81
N LYS A 33 -8.36 14.16 -4.97
CA LYS A 33 -7.27 13.91 -4.03
C LYS A 33 -7.66 12.86 -2.99
N ARG A 34 -8.86 12.99 -2.41
CA ARG A 34 -9.37 12.06 -1.40
C ARG A 34 -9.57 10.66 -1.95
N VAL A 35 -10.19 10.54 -3.13
CA VAL A 35 -10.38 9.25 -3.82
C VAL A 35 -9.03 8.56 -4.09
N LEU A 36 -8.02 9.32 -4.51
CA LEU A 36 -6.68 8.76 -4.72
C LEU A 36 -6.01 8.31 -3.40
N LYS A 37 -6.15 9.08 -2.31
CA LYS A 37 -5.69 8.65 -0.98
C LYS A 37 -6.36 7.36 -0.55
N ASP A 38 -7.70 7.32 -0.59
CA ASP A 38 -8.50 6.17 -0.18
C ASP A 38 -8.15 4.93 -1.01
N TYR A 39 -7.91 5.10 -2.32
CA TYR A 39 -7.38 4.06 -3.19
C TYR A 39 -6.04 3.52 -2.68
N ILE A 40 -5.02 4.38 -2.51
CA ILE A 40 -3.67 3.96 -2.12
C ILE A 40 -3.67 3.33 -0.72
N ILE A 41 -4.44 3.88 0.23
CA ILE A 41 -4.61 3.30 1.57
C ILE A 41 -5.21 1.90 1.48
N ARG A 42 -6.28 1.72 0.69
CA ARG A 42 -6.91 0.40 0.51
C ARG A 42 -5.93 -0.61 -0.10
N GLU A 43 -5.20 -0.22 -1.14
CA GLU A 43 -4.21 -1.12 -1.75
C GLU A 43 -3.06 -1.43 -0.77
N THR A 44 -2.64 -0.48 0.07
CA THR A 44 -1.66 -0.70 1.13
C THR A 44 -2.15 -1.72 2.17
N ILE A 45 -3.41 -1.62 2.58
CA ILE A 45 -4.07 -2.61 3.46
C ILE A 45 -4.10 -3.99 2.78
N GLN A 46 -4.40 -4.04 1.48
CA GLN A 46 -4.41 -5.29 0.71
C GLN A 46 -3.01 -5.93 0.67
N ILE A 47 -1.96 -5.16 0.38
CA ILE A 47 -0.57 -5.65 0.38
C ILE A 47 -0.19 -6.22 1.75
N ARG A 48 -0.55 -5.53 2.85
CA ARG A 48 -0.36 -6.04 4.21
C ARG A 48 -1.05 -7.39 4.39
N ALA A 49 -2.31 -7.48 3.98
CA ALA A 49 -3.09 -8.70 4.11
C ALA A 49 -2.47 -9.86 3.31
N ASP A 50 -1.94 -9.58 2.12
CA ASP A 50 -1.30 -10.59 1.29
C ASP A 50 0.01 -11.10 1.90
N TYR A 51 0.84 -10.22 2.48
CA TYR A 51 2.01 -10.66 3.26
C TYR A 51 1.62 -11.48 4.49
N CYS A 52 0.58 -11.08 5.23
CA CYS A 52 0.09 -11.86 6.37
C CYS A 52 -0.36 -13.25 5.93
N LYS A 53 -1.14 -13.37 4.85
CA LYS A 53 -1.55 -14.66 4.29
C LYS A 53 -0.37 -15.52 3.88
N LEU A 54 0.65 -14.92 3.28
CA LEU A 54 1.87 -15.62 2.89
C LEU A 54 2.62 -16.14 4.12
N ILE A 55 2.76 -15.31 5.16
CA ILE A 55 3.35 -15.68 6.46
C ILE A 55 2.57 -16.83 7.10
N ASP A 56 1.25 -16.71 7.19
CA ASP A 56 0.38 -17.73 7.77
C ASP A 56 0.53 -19.05 7.02
N LYS A 57 0.57 -19.01 5.68
CA LYS A 57 0.78 -20.19 4.83
C LYS A 57 2.11 -20.88 5.15
N VAL A 58 3.22 -20.14 5.23
CA VAL A 58 4.54 -20.75 5.47
C VAL A 58 4.74 -21.24 6.90
N ILE A 59 4.00 -20.68 7.87
CA ILE A 59 4.06 -21.12 9.28
C ILE A 59 3.14 -22.32 9.53
N SER A 60 1.92 -22.30 9.01
CA SER A 60 0.84 -23.23 9.41
C SER A 60 0.66 -24.43 8.50
N SER A 61 1.17 -24.38 7.27
CA SER A 61 0.89 -25.38 6.25
C SER A 61 2.17 -25.88 5.58
N GLN A 62 2.05 -27.04 4.93
CA GLN A 62 3.04 -27.43 3.95
C GLN A 62 2.79 -26.63 2.67
N PHE A 63 3.87 -26.18 2.02
CA PHE A 63 3.77 -25.37 0.81
C PHE A 63 4.84 -25.76 -0.20
N LYS A 64 4.59 -25.45 -1.47
CA LYS A 64 5.57 -25.62 -2.54
C LYS A 64 6.50 -24.42 -2.63
N PRO A 65 7.83 -24.60 -2.55
CA PRO A 65 8.78 -23.49 -2.56
C PRO A 65 8.72 -22.60 -3.82
N GLN A 66 8.44 -23.16 -5.00
CA GLN A 66 8.39 -22.37 -6.24
C GLN A 66 7.11 -21.55 -6.32
N ASP A 67 5.98 -22.10 -5.87
CA ASP A 67 4.70 -21.38 -5.79
C ASP A 67 4.81 -20.19 -4.84
N LEU A 68 5.51 -20.38 -3.70
CA LEU A 68 5.78 -19.30 -2.76
C LEU A 68 6.54 -18.13 -3.41
N ILE A 69 7.57 -18.41 -4.23
CA ILE A 69 8.31 -17.34 -4.92
C ILE A 69 7.42 -16.58 -5.89
N ILE A 70 6.54 -17.28 -6.61
CA ILE A 70 5.61 -16.65 -7.55
C ILE A 70 4.67 -15.72 -6.80
N GLU A 71 4.03 -16.20 -5.73
CA GLU A 71 3.15 -15.42 -4.87
C GLU A 71 3.88 -14.21 -4.28
N TYR A 72 5.07 -14.42 -3.73
CA TYR A 72 5.90 -13.37 -3.15
C TYR A 72 6.26 -12.28 -4.16
N LYS A 73 6.65 -12.67 -5.38
CA LYS A 73 6.99 -11.73 -6.45
C LYS A 73 5.78 -10.88 -6.85
N LEU A 74 4.58 -11.46 -6.90
CA LEU A 74 3.35 -10.72 -7.21
C LEU A 74 3.06 -9.66 -6.14
N ILE A 75 3.19 -10.02 -4.86
CA ILE A 75 3.01 -9.06 -3.75
C ILE A 75 4.05 -7.94 -3.85
N ASN A 76 5.32 -8.27 -4.11
CA ASN A 76 6.39 -7.26 -4.24
C ASN A 76 6.15 -6.30 -5.42
N VAL A 77 5.69 -6.80 -6.58
CA VAL A 77 5.35 -5.96 -7.74
C VAL A 77 4.20 -5.02 -7.40
N ASN A 78 3.15 -5.52 -6.75
CA ASN A 78 2.02 -4.70 -6.31
C ASN A 78 2.47 -3.64 -5.29
N GLY A 79 3.27 -4.04 -4.29
CA GLY A 79 3.86 -3.13 -3.31
C GLY A 79 4.68 -2.02 -3.95
N TYR A 80 5.56 -2.36 -4.90
CA TYR A 80 6.35 -1.38 -5.66
C TYR A 80 5.47 -0.41 -6.44
N ASN A 81 4.45 -0.92 -7.15
CA ASN A 81 3.56 -0.07 -7.95
C ASN A 81 2.79 0.93 -7.09
N ILE A 82 2.27 0.50 -5.94
CA ILE A 82 1.55 1.38 -5.01
C ILE A 82 2.49 2.40 -4.39
N LEU A 83 3.68 1.99 -3.96
CA LEU A 83 4.70 2.92 -3.46
C LEU A 83 5.15 3.91 -4.53
N ALA A 84 5.29 3.51 -5.79
CA ALA A 84 5.66 4.43 -6.87
C ALA A 84 4.60 5.52 -7.08
N VAL A 85 3.31 5.15 -7.02
CA VAL A 85 2.21 6.11 -7.09
C VAL A 85 2.20 7.03 -5.86
N ALA A 86 2.37 6.47 -4.66
CA ALA A 86 2.43 7.22 -3.41
C ALA A 86 3.64 8.17 -3.37
N ASN A 87 4.82 7.73 -3.83
CA ASN A 87 6.03 8.54 -3.90
C ASN A 87 5.86 9.70 -4.87
N LYS A 88 5.34 9.43 -6.07
CA LYS A 88 5.08 10.47 -7.06
C LYS A 88 4.11 11.54 -6.56
N LYS A 89 3.15 11.17 -5.70
CA LYS A 89 2.08 12.07 -5.26
C LYS A 89 2.35 12.76 -3.93
N TYR A 90 2.97 12.04 -3.00
CA TYR A 90 3.11 12.40 -1.58
C TYR A 90 4.56 12.30 -1.08
N ASN A 91 5.52 12.01 -1.96
CA ASN A 91 6.94 11.88 -1.61
C ASN A 91 7.22 10.84 -0.50
N THR A 92 6.43 9.77 -0.45
CA THR A 92 6.66 8.63 0.46
C THR A 92 7.96 7.93 0.13
N ASP A 93 8.62 7.37 1.13
CA ASP A 93 9.84 6.58 0.94
C ASP A 93 9.54 5.28 0.17
N MET A 94 10.24 5.07 -0.96
CA MET A 94 10.15 3.86 -1.79
C MET A 94 10.76 2.63 -1.11
N THR A 95 11.59 2.82 -0.09
CA THR A 95 12.34 1.76 0.58
C THR A 95 11.63 1.21 1.82
N VAL A 96 10.48 1.79 2.19
CA VAL A 96 9.74 1.46 3.43
C VAL A 96 9.31 -0.02 3.51
N LEU A 97 9.10 -0.69 2.37
CA LEU A 97 8.73 -2.11 2.31
C LEU A 97 9.92 -3.07 2.15
N ILE A 98 11.17 -2.60 2.14
CA ILE A 98 12.37 -3.46 2.03
C ILE A 98 12.38 -4.61 3.05
N PRO A 99 12.02 -4.42 4.33
CA PRO A 99 11.99 -5.53 5.29
C PRO A 99 11.10 -6.68 4.79
N TYR A 100 9.92 -6.36 4.27
CA TYR A 100 9.00 -7.36 3.72
C TYR A 100 9.44 -7.90 2.36
N GLN A 101 10.11 -7.10 1.53
CA GLN A 101 10.52 -7.44 0.15
C GLN A 101 11.84 -8.21 0.05
N ILE A 102 12.68 -8.16 1.08
CA ILE A 102 14.00 -8.80 1.09
C ILE A 102 14.18 -9.66 2.34
N GLU A 103 14.00 -9.10 3.53
CA GLU A 103 14.38 -9.79 4.76
C GLU A 103 13.48 -10.98 5.07
N LEU A 104 12.16 -10.84 4.86
CA LEU A 104 11.21 -11.94 5.02
C LEU A 104 11.58 -13.14 4.13
N LEU A 105 11.84 -12.89 2.84
CA LEU A 105 12.25 -13.95 1.92
C LEU A 105 13.59 -14.55 2.33
N ARG A 106 14.55 -13.73 2.77
CA ARG A 106 15.83 -14.24 3.26
C ARG A 106 15.64 -15.21 4.42
N ILE A 107 14.80 -14.86 5.41
CA ILE A 107 14.51 -15.74 6.55
C ILE A 107 13.96 -17.10 6.07
N ILE A 108 13.07 -17.09 5.08
CA ILE A 108 12.47 -18.29 4.51
C ILE A 108 13.50 -19.10 3.71
N CYS A 109 14.26 -18.45 2.83
CA CYS A 109 15.24 -19.11 1.96
C CYS A 109 16.48 -19.62 2.71
N ASP A 110 16.76 -19.09 3.90
CA ASP A 110 17.80 -19.60 4.80
C ASP A 110 17.41 -20.94 5.46
N ASP A 111 16.14 -21.35 5.38
CA ASP A 111 15.67 -22.60 5.98
C ASP A 111 16.12 -23.83 5.17
N GLU A 112 16.73 -24.80 5.84
CA GLU A 112 17.22 -26.00 5.18
C GLU A 112 16.13 -26.81 4.47
N ASN A 113 14.91 -26.87 5.03
CA ASN A 113 13.81 -27.61 4.42
C ASN A 113 13.34 -26.91 3.15
N TYR A 114 13.29 -25.58 3.16
CA TYR A 114 13.04 -24.78 1.96
C TYR A 114 14.08 -25.09 0.87
N VAL A 115 15.37 -25.01 1.19
CA VAL A 115 16.47 -25.26 0.24
C VAL A 115 16.42 -26.68 -0.34
N LYS A 116 16.19 -27.69 0.51
CA LYS A 116 16.11 -29.10 0.09
C LYS A 116 14.90 -29.34 -0.82
N GLY A 117 13.75 -28.76 -0.50
CA GLY A 117 12.53 -28.94 -1.28
C GLY A 117 12.43 -28.07 -2.54
N TYR A 118 13.26 -27.03 -2.67
CA TYR A 118 13.17 -26.09 -3.80
C TYR A 118 13.37 -26.76 -5.17
N LYS A 119 14.35 -27.66 -5.28
CA LYS A 119 14.67 -28.35 -6.54
C LYS A 119 13.59 -29.34 -6.96
N THR A 120 12.99 -30.03 -6.00
CA THR A 120 11.95 -31.03 -6.26
C THR A 120 10.55 -30.43 -6.32
N ASN A 121 10.39 -29.20 -5.82
CA ASN A 121 9.12 -28.50 -5.63
C ASN A 121 8.06 -29.33 -4.87
N ASN A 122 8.54 -30.21 -3.99
CA ASN A 122 7.67 -30.94 -3.08
C ASN A 122 7.18 -30.01 -1.96
N ASP A 123 6.08 -30.41 -1.33
CA ASP A 123 5.57 -29.73 -0.16
C ASP A 123 6.61 -29.75 0.97
N VAL A 124 6.95 -28.57 1.48
CA VAL A 124 7.90 -28.37 2.58
C VAL A 124 7.22 -27.76 3.79
N GLN A 125 7.79 -28.01 4.96
CA GLN A 125 7.47 -27.34 6.20
C GLN A 125 8.75 -26.71 6.75
N LEU A 126 8.68 -25.44 7.15
CA LEU A 126 9.82 -24.74 7.75
C LEU A 126 10.19 -25.35 9.11
N HIS A 127 11.45 -25.22 9.50
CA HIS A 127 11.84 -25.55 10.86
C HIS A 127 11.15 -24.63 11.88
N PRO A 128 10.81 -25.13 13.09
CA PRO A 128 10.20 -24.31 14.14
C PRO A 128 11.02 -23.05 14.49
N ASN A 129 12.35 -23.14 14.43
CA ASN A 129 13.24 -22.01 14.64
C ASN A 129 13.05 -20.91 13.58
N THR A 130 12.85 -21.30 12.32
CA THR A 130 12.55 -20.36 11.23
C THR A 130 11.17 -19.75 11.42
N SER A 131 10.15 -20.54 11.75
CA SER A 131 8.81 -20.01 12.06
C SER A 131 8.85 -18.99 13.19
N ASN A 132 9.62 -19.23 14.26
CA ASN A 132 9.83 -18.26 15.34
C ASN A 132 10.52 -16.98 14.86
N ARG A 133 11.52 -17.08 13.96
CA ARG A 133 12.16 -15.91 13.33
C ARG A 133 11.16 -15.10 12.49
N ILE A 134 10.26 -15.77 11.75
CA ILE A 134 9.22 -15.10 10.96
C ILE A 134 8.22 -14.40 11.88
N MET A 135 7.76 -15.04 12.96
CA MET A 135 6.87 -14.41 13.95
C MET A 135 7.52 -13.18 14.58
N LYS A 136 8.80 -13.26 14.95
CA LYS A 136 9.54 -12.11 15.48
C LYS A 136 9.65 -11.00 14.43
N PHE A 137 10.01 -11.33 13.20
CA PHE A 137 10.05 -10.39 12.09
C PHE A 137 8.72 -9.66 11.91
N GLN A 138 7.60 -10.39 11.95
CA GLN A 138 6.26 -9.81 11.83
C GLN A 138 5.95 -8.85 12.98
N ALA A 139 6.32 -9.20 14.21
CA ALA A 139 6.16 -8.32 15.36
C ALA A 139 6.97 -7.02 15.20
N ASP A 140 8.25 -7.16 14.86
CA ASP A 140 9.21 -6.05 14.73
C ASP A 140 8.85 -5.08 13.58
N ASN A 141 8.18 -5.56 12.53
CA ASN A 141 7.89 -4.78 11.32
C ASN A 141 6.39 -4.47 11.12
N SER A 142 5.52 -4.86 12.05
CA SER A 142 4.07 -4.70 11.91
C SER A 142 3.58 -3.25 11.78
N SER A 143 4.36 -2.27 12.28
CA SER A 143 3.99 -0.86 12.22
C SER A 143 4.15 -0.25 10.82
N ILE A 144 5.06 -0.79 9.99
CA ILE A 144 5.44 -0.23 8.68
C ILE A 144 4.22 0.15 7.83
N PHE A 145 3.24 -0.74 7.74
CA PHE A 145 2.03 -0.49 6.96
C PHE A 145 1.13 0.58 7.59
N ASN A 146 1.04 0.63 8.92
CA ASN A 146 0.28 1.68 9.60
C ASN A 146 0.95 3.04 9.41
N ASP A 147 2.28 3.10 9.55
CA ASP A 147 3.07 4.31 9.37
C ASP A 147 2.93 4.84 7.94
N LEU A 148 2.97 3.95 6.94
CA LEU A 148 2.72 4.30 5.54
C LEU A 148 1.29 4.86 5.33
N ILE A 149 0.27 4.24 5.93
CA ILE A 149 -1.11 4.72 5.86
C ILE A 149 -1.25 6.11 6.47
N VAL A 150 -0.62 6.35 7.63
CA VAL A 150 -0.62 7.67 8.30
C VAL A 150 0.02 8.71 7.39
N ILE A 151 1.19 8.43 6.81
CA ILE A 151 1.87 9.35 5.89
C ILE A 151 0.97 9.70 4.69
N ILE A 152 0.31 8.70 4.08
CA ILE A 152 -0.58 8.93 2.93
C ILE A 152 -1.83 9.73 3.34
N ASN A 153 -2.37 9.46 4.53
CA ASN A 153 -3.53 10.15 5.06
C ASN A 153 -3.24 11.63 5.34
N ASP A 154 -2.06 11.91 5.92
CA ASP A 154 -1.69 13.25 6.39
C ASP A 154 -1.14 14.17 5.28
N ALA A 155 -0.70 13.63 4.14
CA ALA A 155 -0.13 14.36 3.00
C ALA A 155 -1.13 15.22 2.20
#